data_AF-F0H0Z9-F1
#
_entry.id   AF-F0H0Z9-F1
#
_cell.length_a   1.000
_cell.length_b   1.000
_cell.length_c   1.000
_cell.angle_alpha   90.00
_cell.angle_beta   90.00
_cell.angle_gamma   90.00
#
_symmetry.space_group_name_H-M   'P 1'
#
loop_
_entity.id
_entity.type
_entity.pdbx_description
1 polymer ?
#
loop_
_entity_poly.entity_id
_entity_poly.type
_entity_poly.pdbx_seq_one_letter_code
_entity_poly.pdbx_strand_id
1 'polypeptide(L)'
;MVSLIIPLLANIFGLINYMGNRGTLSHQWQSLWTQVSLFYFSFFYIPLIAIVIGSLWATEHKAGLKFIRLSPMKNMSFVIGKLILAFIIISLCQLYFLALFYLGGKFIGNFSSINFDIYFYYISL
;
A
#
# COMPACT_ATOMS: atom_id res chain seq x y z
N MET A 1 9.88 -1.95 8.70
CA MET A 1 10.26 -3.11 7.87
C MET A 1 9.11 -4.08 7.64
N VAL A 2 8.37 -4.51 8.68
CA VAL A 2 7.20 -5.41 8.52
C VAL A 2 6.13 -4.84 7.58
N SER A 3 5.90 -3.52 7.59
CA SER A 3 4.91 -2.86 6.71
C SER A 3 5.20 -3.02 5.21
N LEU A 4 6.45 -3.23 4.79
CA LEU A 4 6.83 -3.40 3.38
C LEU A 4 6.51 -4.80 2.86
N ILE A 5 6.41 -5.79 3.76
CA ILE A 5 6.06 -7.18 3.38
C ILE A 5 4.62 -7.23 2.84
N ILE A 6 3.75 -6.37 3.34
CA ILE A 6 2.32 -6.42 3.04
C ILE A 6 2.01 -6.06 1.57
N PRO A 7 2.48 -4.92 1.02
CA PRO A 7 2.38 -4.63 -0.41
C PRO A 7 3.00 -5.70 -1.32
N LEU A 8 4.11 -6.32 -0.85
CA LEU A 8 4.80 -7.38 -1.58
C LEU A 8 3.93 -8.63 -1.69
N LEU A 9 3.40 -9.11 -0.57
CA LEU A 9 2.50 -10.26 -0.56
C LEU A 9 1.27 -10.01 -1.42
N ALA A 10 0.62 -8.84 -1.28
CA ALA A 10 -0.55 -8.50 -2.08
C ALA A 10 -0.27 -8.57 -3.60
N ASN A 11 0.88 -8.03 -4.05
CA ASN A 11 1.30 -8.12 -5.44
C ASN A 11 1.57 -9.56 -5.88
N ILE A 12 2.25 -10.36 -5.05
CA ILE A 12 2.53 -11.77 -5.35
C ILE A 12 1.23 -12.55 -5.53
N PHE A 13 0.28 -12.42 -4.60
CA PHE A 13 -1.01 -13.11 -4.70
C PHE A 13 -1.81 -12.68 -5.92
N GLY A 14 -1.90 -11.37 -6.18
CA GLY A 14 -2.59 -10.86 -7.37
C GLY A 14 -1.95 -11.31 -8.67
N LEU A 15 -0.61 -11.33 -8.74
CA LEU A 15 0.12 -11.77 -9.91
C LEU A 15 -0.03 -13.27 -10.15
N ILE A 16 0.09 -14.11 -9.11
CA ILE A 16 -0.16 -15.55 -9.22
C ILE A 16 -1.60 -15.80 -9.71
N ASN A 17 -2.58 -15.08 -9.15
CA ASN A 17 -3.97 -15.23 -9.57
C ASN A 17 -4.18 -14.82 -11.03
N TYR A 18 -3.56 -13.71 -11.46
CA TYR A 18 -3.58 -13.29 -12.85
C TYR A 18 -2.97 -14.36 -13.76
N MET A 19 -1.77 -14.85 -13.44
CA MET A 19 -1.06 -15.84 -14.25
C MET A 19 -1.84 -17.17 -14.37
N GLY A 20 -2.49 -17.60 -13.29
CA GLY A 20 -3.35 -18.79 -13.29
C GLY A 20 -4.62 -18.65 -14.14
N ASN A 21 -5.13 -17.43 -14.32
CA ASN A 21 -6.40 -17.16 -15.02
C ASN A 21 -6.21 -16.43 -16.36
N ARG A 22 -5.00 -16.48 -16.95
CA ARG A 22 -4.64 -15.82 -18.22
C ARG A 22 -5.57 -16.13 -19.39
N GLY A 23 -6.19 -17.31 -19.41
CA GLY A 23 -7.15 -17.70 -20.45
C GLY A 23 -8.42 -16.83 -20.47
N THR A 24 -8.81 -16.29 -19.31
CA THR A 24 -9.98 -15.40 -19.18
C THR A 24 -9.56 -13.93 -19.05
N LEU A 25 -8.41 -13.68 -18.42
CA LEU A 25 -7.86 -12.36 -18.14
C LEU A 25 -6.90 -11.89 -19.24
N SER A 26 -7.45 -11.54 -20.40
CA SER A 26 -6.68 -11.23 -21.62
C SER A 26 -6.16 -9.78 -21.70
N HIS A 27 -6.76 -8.84 -20.96
CA HIS A 27 -6.43 -7.41 -21.02
C HIS A 27 -5.23 -7.02 -20.12
N GLN A 28 -4.10 -7.73 -20.26
CA GLN A 28 -2.78 -7.45 -19.67
C GLN A 28 -2.79 -6.55 -18.41
N TRP A 29 -2.39 -5.27 -18.54
CA TRP A 29 -2.26 -4.32 -17.43
C TRP A 29 -3.56 -4.11 -16.64
N GLN A 30 -4.69 -3.95 -17.33
CA GLN A 30 -6.00 -3.77 -16.71
C GLN A 30 -6.40 -5.01 -15.93
N SER A 31 -6.18 -6.18 -16.51
CA SER A 31 -6.48 -7.46 -15.85
C SER A 31 -5.55 -7.73 -14.67
N LEU A 32 -4.26 -7.40 -14.76
CA LEU A 32 -3.35 -7.52 -13.64
C LEU A 32 -3.74 -6.55 -12.51
N TRP A 33 -4.13 -5.32 -12.86
CA TRP A 33 -4.55 -4.32 -11.88
C TRP A 33 -5.76 -4.80 -11.11
N THR A 34 -6.77 -5.37 -11.76
CA THR A 34 -7.96 -5.89 -11.05
C THR A 34 -7.60 -7.01 -10.08
N GLN A 35 -6.68 -7.91 -10.44
CA GLN A 35 -6.26 -8.98 -9.53
C GLN A 35 -5.46 -8.45 -8.34
N VAL A 36 -4.46 -7.61 -8.59
CA VAL A 36 -3.59 -7.08 -7.54
C VAL A 36 -4.35 -6.14 -6.59
N SER A 37 -5.23 -5.29 -7.12
CA SER A 37 -6.07 -4.41 -6.31
C SER A 37 -7.11 -5.17 -5.49
N LEU A 38 -7.71 -6.24 -6.02
CA LEU A 38 -8.64 -7.09 -5.28
C LEU A 38 -7.99 -7.68 -4.03
N PHE A 39 -6.83 -8.34 -4.16
CA PHE A 39 -6.14 -8.88 -2.97
C PHE A 39 -5.72 -7.77 -2.02
N TYR A 40 -5.19 -6.66 -2.55
CA TYR A 40 -4.69 -5.57 -1.74
C TYR A 40 -5.79 -4.93 -0.89
N PHE A 41 -6.88 -4.48 -1.50
CA PHE A 41 -7.95 -3.78 -0.80
C PHE A 41 -8.83 -4.70 0.05
N SER A 42 -9.02 -5.96 -0.35
CA SER A 42 -9.84 -6.90 0.42
C SER A 42 -9.12 -7.48 1.64
N PHE A 43 -7.81 -7.72 1.57
CA PHE A 43 -7.10 -8.46 2.62
C PHE A 43 -5.94 -7.71 3.26
N PHE A 44 -5.17 -6.95 2.49
CA PHE A 44 -3.83 -6.49 2.93
C PHE A 44 -3.80 -5.02 3.37
N TYR A 45 -4.67 -4.17 2.84
CA TYR A 45 -4.65 -2.74 3.13
C TYR A 45 -5.06 -2.42 4.56
N ILE A 46 -6.12 -3.06 5.08
CA ILE A 46 -6.58 -2.85 6.46
C ILE A 46 -5.50 -3.28 7.47
N PRO A 47 -4.90 -4.50 7.38
CA PRO A 47 -3.79 -4.88 8.25
C PRO A 47 -2.56 -3.98 8.13
N LEU A 48 -2.24 -3.47 6.93
CA LEU A 48 -1.14 -2.52 6.75
C LEU A 48 -1.33 -1.28 7.63
N ILE A 49 -2.51 -0.65 7.55
CA ILE A 49 -2.83 0.53 8.36
C ILE A 49 -2.76 0.17 9.85
N ALA A 50 -3.36 -0.95 10.26
CA ALA A 50 -3.38 -1.39 11.65
C ALA A 50 -1.96 -1.61 12.21
N ILE A 51 -1.06 -2.22 11.43
CA ILE A 51 0.33 -2.45 11.82
C ILE A 51 1.10 -1.12 11.93
N VAL A 52 0.93 -0.20 10.98
CA VAL A 52 1.58 1.11 11.04
C VAL A 52 1.12 1.87 12.29
N ILE A 53 -0.19 2.01 12.50
CA ILE A 53 -0.74 2.70 13.67
C ILE A 53 -0.32 1.99 14.96
N GLY A 54 -0.50 0.66 15.05
CA GLY A 54 -0.12 -0.12 16.22
C GLY A 54 1.35 0.02 16.57
N SER A 55 2.25 0.01 15.57
CA SER A 55 3.68 0.20 15.78
C SER A 55 4.02 1.60 16.30
N LEU A 56 3.36 2.64 15.78
CA LEU A 56 3.57 4.00 16.22
C LEU A 56 3.08 4.24 17.64
N TRP A 57 2.04 3.54 18.09
CA TRP A 57 1.42 3.71 19.42
C TRP A 57 1.92 2.72 20.48
N ALA A 58 2.63 1.66 20.07
CA ALA A 58 3.10 0.61 20.96
C ALA A 58 3.99 1.15 22.10
N THR A 59 4.83 2.15 21.81
CA THR A 59 5.71 2.79 22.79
C THR A 59 4.94 3.50 23.91
N GLU A 60 3.83 4.15 23.58
CA GLU A 60 3.00 4.92 24.49
C GLU A 60 2.16 3.99 25.34
N HIS A 61 1.60 2.93 24.74
CA HIS A 61 0.87 1.92 25.48
C HIS A 61 1.79 1.20 26.48
N LYS A 62 3.03 0.85 26.09
CA LYS A 62 4.02 0.26 27.00
C LYS A 62 4.39 1.19 28.16
N ALA A 63 4.41 2.50 27.92
CA ALA A 63 4.69 3.50 28.95
C ALA A 63 3.45 3.94 29.76
N GLY A 64 2.29 3.28 29.61
CA GLY A 64 1.05 3.66 30.29
C GLY A 64 0.58 5.08 29.94
N LEU A 65 0.82 5.51 28.70
CA LEU A 65 0.50 6.84 28.16
C LEU A 65 1.21 8.02 28.86
N LYS A 66 2.22 7.74 29.71
CA LYS A 66 2.96 8.78 30.43
C LYS A 66 3.65 9.77 29.50
N PHE A 67 4.16 9.33 28.35
CA PHE A 67 4.79 10.21 27.36
C PHE A 67 3.87 11.30 26.81
N ILE A 68 2.58 11.01 26.67
CA ILE A 68 1.60 12.00 26.23
C ILE A 68 1.42 13.08 27.32
N ARG A 69 1.38 12.66 28.58
CA ARG A 69 1.15 13.56 29.73
C ARG A 69 2.39 14.38 30.11
N LEU A 70 3.58 13.85 29.84
CA LEU A 70 4.87 14.50 30.10
C LEU A 70 5.35 15.38 28.93
N SER A 71 4.68 15.31 27.78
CA SER A 71 4.99 16.15 26.63
C SER A 71 4.70 17.62 26.95
N PRO A 72 5.62 18.55 26.63
CA PRO A 72 5.39 19.99 26.78
C PRO A 72 4.39 20.54 25.75
N MET A 73 4.09 19.76 24.70
CA MET A 73 3.11 20.12 23.67
C MET A 73 1.70 19.66 24.04
N LYS A 74 0.69 20.39 23.57
CA LYS A 74 -0.73 20.01 23.70
C LYS A 74 -0.94 18.58 23.18
N ASN A 75 -1.69 17.77 23.94
CA ASN A 75 -1.98 16.36 23.59
C ASN A 75 -2.46 16.18 22.14
N MET A 76 -3.26 17.11 21.63
CA MET A 76 -3.75 17.08 20.24
C MET A 76 -2.64 17.22 19.20
N SER A 77 -1.63 18.07 19.44
CA SER A 77 -0.50 18.24 18.52
C SER A 77 0.35 16.98 18.45
N PHE A 78 0.52 16.29 19.58
CA PHE A 78 1.20 14.99 19.64
C PHE A 78 0.48 13.91 18.81
N VAL A 79 -0.85 13.81 18.96
CA VAL A 79 -1.69 12.88 18.18
C VAL A 79 -1.59 13.19 16.69
N ILE A 80 -1.73 14.46 16.30
CA ILE A 80 -1.67 14.89 14.90
C ILE A 80 -0.30 14.58 14.30
N GLY A 81 0.80 14.84 15.02
CA GLY A 81 2.15 14.52 14.54
C GLY A 81 2.30 13.03 14.20
N LYS A 82 1.73 12.15 15.02
CA LYS A 82 1.72 10.70 14.74
C LYS A 82 0.85 10.31 13.56
N LEU A 83 -0.30 10.94 13.40
CA LEU A 83 -1.16 10.71 12.23
C LEU A 83 -0.49 11.16 10.94
N ILE A 84 0.21 12.29 10.93
CA ILE A 84 1.02 12.74 9.79
C ILE A 84 2.12 11.73 9.48
N LEU A 85 2.84 11.26 10.50
CA LEU A 85 3.87 10.23 10.30
C LEU A 85 3.29 8.92 9.76
N ALA A 86 2.14 8.47 10.28
CA ALA A 86 1.43 7.30 9.76
C ALA A 86 1.05 7.48 8.29
N PHE A 87 0.52 8.65 7.93
CA PHE A 87 0.14 8.99 6.57
C PHE A 87 1.36 8.95 5.62
N ILE A 88 2.50 9.50 6.02
CA ILE A 88 3.75 9.44 5.23
C ILE A 88 4.17 7.98 5.01
N ILE A 89 4.18 7.16 6.06
CA ILE A 89 4.58 5.75 5.98
C ILE A 89 3.64 4.97 5.05
N ILE A 90 2.33 5.16 5.20
CA ILE A 90 1.31 4.49 4.36
C ILE A 90 1.46 4.93 2.90
N SER A 91 1.70 6.23 2.65
CA SER A 91 1.92 6.78 1.31
C SER A 91 3.14 6.16 0.63
N LEU A 92 4.26 6.02 1.35
CA LEU A 92 5.44 5.31 0.85
C LEU A 92 5.14 3.84 0.53
N CYS A 93 4.32 3.18 1.34
CA CYS A 93 3.87 1.81 1.05
C CYS A 93 2.99 1.74 -0.21
N GLN A 94 2.19 2.77 -0.51
CA GLN A 94 1.40 2.84 -1.74
C GLN A 94 2.29 3.01 -2.97
N LEU A 95 3.31 3.87 -2.90
CA LEU A 95 4.29 4.03 -3.98
C LEU A 95 5.03 2.72 -4.23
N TYR A 96 5.42 2.03 -3.16
CA TYR A 96 6.06 0.72 -3.26
C TYR A 96 5.13 -0.35 -3.87
N PHE A 97 3.86 -0.37 -3.47
CA PHE A 97 2.83 -1.23 -4.06
C PHE A 97 2.70 -1.03 -5.57
N LEU A 98 2.63 0.22 -6.02
CA LEU A 98 2.54 0.58 -7.44
C LEU A 98 3.80 0.21 -8.22
N ALA A 99 4.98 0.42 -7.62
CA ALA A 99 6.25 0.01 -8.21
C ALA A 99 6.30 -1.51 -8.41
N LEU A 100 5.91 -2.30 -7.41
CA LEU A 100 5.82 -3.76 -7.51
C LEU A 100 4.83 -4.21 -8.59
N PHE A 101 3.68 -3.56 -8.68
CA PHE A 101 2.68 -3.84 -9.72
C PHE A 101 3.28 -3.65 -11.12
N TYR A 102 3.95 -2.52 -11.35
CA TYR A 102 4.62 -2.24 -12.62
C TYR A 102 5.73 -3.26 -12.93
N LEU A 103 6.59 -3.56 -11.95
CA LEU A 103 7.68 -4.52 -12.10
C LEU A 103 7.14 -5.94 -12.38
N GLY A 104 6.08 -6.35 -11.69
CA GLY A 104 5.42 -7.64 -11.90
C GLY A 104 4.85 -7.77 -13.31
N GLY A 105 4.11 -6.76 -13.79
CA GLY A 105 3.60 -6.76 -15.16
C GLY A 105 4.70 -6.76 -16.23
N LYS A 106 5.76 -5.98 -16.02
CA LYS A 106 6.87 -5.86 -16.97
C LYS A 106 7.74 -7.11 -17.04
N PHE A 107 8.19 -7.62 -15.90
CA PHE A 107 9.19 -8.70 -15.87
C PHE A 107 8.58 -10.10 -15.81
N ILE A 108 7.40 -10.27 -15.22
CA ILE A 108 6.76 -11.58 -15.05
C ILE A 108 5.61 -11.74 -16.05
N GLY A 109 4.77 -10.71 -16.20
CA GLY A 109 3.69 -10.68 -17.21
C GLY A 109 4.19 -10.52 -18.65
N ASN A 110 5.43 -10.05 -18.82
CA ASN A 110 6.07 -9.71 -20.11
C ASN A 110 5.20 -8.76 -20.95
N PHE A 111 4.53 -7.80 -20.30
CA PHE A 111 3.68 -6.83 -20.97
C PHE A 111 4.51 -5.76 -21.68
N SER A 112 3.98 -5.19 -22.76
CA SER A 112 4.53 -3.97 -23.35
C SER A 112 4.45 -2.81 -22.35
N SER A 113 5.26 -1.77 -22.53
CA SER A 113 5.24 -0.60 -21.64
C SER A 113 3.82 -0.03 -21.51
N ILE A 114 3.38 0.25 -20.28
CA ILE A 114 2.14 1.00 -20.04
C ILE A 114 2.20 2.28 -20.85
N ASN A 115 1.20 2.49 -21.71
CA ASN A 115 0.95 3.80 -22.28
C ASN A 115 0.25 4.66 -21.21
N PHE A 116 1.02 5.53 -20.56
CA PHE A 116 0.51 6.44 -19.54
C PHE A 116 -0.26 7.64 -20.13
N ASP A 117 -0.19 7.87 -21.45
CA ASP A 117 -0.80 9.02 -22.12
C ASP A 117 -2.33 9.02 -21.96
N ILE A 118 -2.94 7.84 -21.91
CA ILE A 118 -4.39 7.69 -21.71
C ILE A 118 -4.81 8.23 -20.34
N TYR A 119 -4.01 8.01 -19.29
CA TYR A 119 -4.36 8.46 -17.94
C TYR A 119 -4.18 9.97 -17.76
N PHE A 120 -3.21 10.58 -18.43
CA PHE A 120 -3.06 12.03 -18.44
C PHE A 120 -4.26 12.72 -19.11
N TYR A 121 -4.75 12.17 -20.22
CA TYR A 121 -5.94 12.69 -20.92
C TYR A 121 -7.18 12.76 -20.02
N TYR A 122 -7.47 11.70 -19.25
CA TYR A 122 -8.61 11.66 -18.34
C TYR A 122 -8.46 12.51 -17.07
N ILE A 123 -7.23 12.83 -16.65
CA ILE A 123 -6.98 13.69 -15.48
C ILE A 123 -6.99 15.18 -15.86
N SER A 124 -6.68 15.51 -17.12
CA SER A 124 -6.66 16.88 -17.65
C SER A 124 -8.03 17.44 -18.05
N LEU A 125 -9.11 16.67 -17.87
CA LEU A 125 -10.48 17.01 -18.26
C LEU A 125 -11.33 17.23 -17.00
#